data_AF-A0AAP0JP31-F1
#
_entry.id   AF-A0AAP0JP31-F1
#
_cell.length_a   1.000
_cell.length_b   1.000
_cell.length_c   1.000
_cell.angle_alpha   90.00
_cell.angle_beta   90.00
_cell.angle_gamma   90.00
#
_symmetry.space_group_name_H-M   'P 1'
#
loop_
_entity.id
_entity.type
_entity.pdbx_description
1 polymer ?
#
loop_
_entity_poly.entity_id
_entity_poly.type
_entity_poly.pdbx_seq_one_letter_code
_entity_poly.pdbx_strand_id
1 'polypeptide(L)'
;MAIAAACRTRSGNERKLSFVGVYDVTPSDLYGAPVFDNCYFKNILVSKGILNPDEVLFTKSKALADLVKKYAESIEVFFEQFGKSMIKMGNISPTGSKGEGRKNCRRVN
;
A
#
# COMPACT_ATOMS: atom_id res chain seq x y z
N MET A 1 17.10 -5.31 19.48
CA MET A 1 16.84 -4.86 18.10
C MET A 1 15.37 -4.44 18.05
N ALA A 2 15.08 -3.15 18.28
CA ALA A 2 13.72 -2.65 18.38
C ALA A 2 13.40 -1.84 17.11
N ILE A 3 12.62 -2.40 16.20
CA ILE A 3 12.07 -1.65 15.07
C ILE A 3 10.65 -1.26 15.46
N ALA A 4 10.49 -0.05 15.98
CA ALA A 4 9.17 0.54 16.19
C ALA A 4 8.61 0.97 14.82
N ALA A 5 7.52 0.35 14.37
CA ALA A 5 6.78 0.88 13.22
C ALA A 5 6.03 2.13 13.66
N ALA A 6 6.61 3.29 13.38
CA ALA A 6 5.96 4.58 13.41
C ALA A 6 5.76 5.05 11.96
N CYS A 7 4.52 5.12 11.51
CA CYS A 7 4.18 5.71 10.23
C CYS A 7 3.64 7.13 10.40
N ARG A 8 4.47 8.11 10.05
CA ARG A 8 4.12 9.43 9.46
C ARG A 8 5.43 10.16 9.17
N THR A 9 5.64 10.62 7.95
CA THR A 9 6.63 11.69 7.67
C THR A 9 6.05 12.61 6.60
N ARG A 10 5.96 13.92 6.82
CA ARG A 10 7.13 14.81 6.73
C ARG A 10 7.01 16.04 7.64
N SER A 11 8.06 16.28 8.43
CA SER A 11 8.46 17.54 9.10
C SER A 11 7.47 18.21 10.05
N GLY A 12 7.83 18.23 11.34
CA GLY A 12 7.20 19.09 12.35
C GLY A 12 6.82 18.33 13.61
N ASN A 13 7.75 18.33 14.56
CA ASN A 13 7.55 18.15 16.00
C ASN A 13 6.12 17.77 16.47
N GLU A 14 5.84 16.48 16.65
CA GLU A 14 5.11 15.93 17.80
C GLU A 14 5.06 14.40 17.72
N ARG A 15 5.58 13.76 18.77
CA ARG A 15 5.54 12.30 18.93
C ARG A 15 4.12 11.89 19.32
N LYS A 16 3.26 11.60 18.35
CA LYS A 16 2.02 10.85 18.62
C LYS A 16 2.00 9.58 17.79
N LEU A 17 2.26 8.46 18.46
CA LEU A 17 2.04 7.12 17.94
C LEU A 17 0.53 6.96 17.68
N SER A 18 0.13 6.89 16.41
CA SER A 18 -1.21 6.41 16.03
C SER A 18 -1.06 5.09 15.28
N PHE A 19 -1.60 4.03 15.87
CA PHE A 19 -1.73 2.69 15.29
C PHE A 19 -2.85 2.75 14.24
N VAL A 20 -2.53 2.70 12.95
CA VAL A 20 -3.57 2.68 11.90
C VAL A 20 -3.93 1.23 11.60
N GLY A 21 -4.93 0.72 12.30
CA GLY A 21 -5.72 -0.43 11.85
C GLY A 21 -6.88 0.08 10.98
N VAL A 22 -7.22 -0.62 9.90
CA VAL A 22 -8.26 -0.20 8.92
C VAL A 22 -9.69 -0.23 9.51
N TYR A 23 -9.82 -0.53 10.80
CA TYR A 23 -11.07 -0.55 11.55
C TYR A 23 -11.17 0.58 12.59
N ASP A 24 -10.14 1.42 12.74
CA ASP A 24 -10.15 2.52 13.72
C ASP A 24 -10.08 3.86 12.99
N VAL A 25 -11.24 4.32 12.51
CA VAL A 25 -11.40 5.70 12.06
C VAL A 25 -11.53 6.55 13.32
N THR A 26 -10.39 6.88 13.95
CA THR A 26 -10.43 7.73 15.15
C THR A 26 -10.84 9.15 14.75
N PRO A 27 -11.46 9.93 15.65
CA PRO A 27 -11.81 11.33 15.36
C PRO A 27 -10.62 12.20 14.92
N SER A 28 -9.38 11.79 15.22
CA SER A 28 -8.15 12.47 14.75
C SER A 28 -7.74 12.14 13.31
N ASP A 29 -8.24 11.04 12.73
CA ASP A 29 -7.99 10.68 11.33
C ASP A 29 -8.95 11.38 10.35
N LEU A 30 -10.02 11.99 10.86
CA LEU A 30 -10.91 12.87 10.09
C LEU A 30 -10.24 14.22 9.73
N TYR A 31 -9.13 14.57 10.37
CA TYR A 31 -8.42 15.85 10.16
C TYR A 31 -7.19 15.74 9.26
N GLY A 32 -6.77 14.53 8.84
CA GLY A 32 -5.61 14.32 7.98
C GLY A 32 -6.00 13.60 6.69
N ALA A 33 -5.56 14.12 5.55
CA ALA A 33 -5.76 13.41 4.28
C ALA A 33 -5.05 12.04 4.32
N PRO A 34 -5.69 10.95 3.86
CA PRO A 34 -5.02 9.67 3.73
C PRO A 34 -3.83 9.80 2.77
N VAL A 35 -2.65 9.40 3.22
CA VAL A 35 -1.41 9.48 2.43
C VAL A 35 -1.09 8.10 1.89
N PHE A 36 -0.80 8.04 0.59
CA PHE A 36 -0.27 6.83 -0.03
C PHE A 36 1.25 6.80 0.16
N ASP A 37 1.73 5.87 0.98
CA ASP A 37 3.14 5.76 1.37
C ASP A 37 3.60 4.29 1.47
N ASN A 38 4.84 4.07 1.92
CA ASN A 38 5.41 2.73 2.11
C ASN A 38 5.20 2.15 3.52
N CYS A 39 4.40 2.80 4.36
CA CYS A 39 4.20 2.34 5.73
C CYS A 39 3.45 1.02 5.81
N TYR A 40 2.66 0.70 4.80
CA TYR A 40 2.09 -0.62 4.62
C TYR A 40 3.14 -1.74 4.78
N PHE A 41 4.29 -1.63 4.09
CA PHE A 41 5.36 -2.62 4.19
C PHE A 41 6.09 -2.57 5.54
N LYS A 42 6.23 -1.39 6.14
CA LYS A 42 6.80 -1.25 7.50
C LYS A 42 5.94 -1.94 8.55
N ASN A 43 4.61 -1.89 8.41
CA ASN A 43 3.67 -2.55 9.30
C ASN A 43 3.76 -4.09 9.19
N ILE A 44 3.97 -4.62 7.98
CA ILE A 44 4.18 -6.07 7.79
C ILE A 44 5.44 -6.55 8.53
N LEU A 45 6.52 -5.77 8.55
CA LEU A 45 7.77 -6.15 9.24
C LEU A 45 7.63 -6.29 10.77
N VAL A 46 6.62 -5.64 11.36
CA VAL A 46 6.34 -5.70 12.80
C VAL A 46 5.11 -6.55 13.13
N SER A 47 4.70 -7.43 12.20
CA SER A 47 3.48 -8.27 12.34
C SER A 47 2.22 -7.46 12.65
N LYS A 48 2.12 -6.26 12.05
CA LYS A 48 0.93 -5.41 12.08
C LYS A 48 0.29 -5.32 10.69
N GLY A 49 0.38 -6.39 9.91
CA GLY A 49 -0.40 -6.53 8.68
C GLY A 49 -1.88 -6.42 9.01
N ILE A 50 -2.64 -5.72 8.17
CA ILE A 50 -4.06 -5.47 8.44
C ILE A 50 -4.89 -6.72 8.10
N LEU A 51 -4.53 -7.39 7.00
CA LEU A 51 -5.22 -8.59 6.55
C LEU A 51 -4.29 -9.81 6.67
N ASN A 52 -4.87 -10.98 6.97
CA ASN A 52 -4.13 -12.24 7.03
C ASN A 52 -3.29 -12.54 5.77
N PRO A 53 -3.74 -12.23 4.53
CA PRO A 53 -2.91 -12.39 3.34
C PRO A 53 -1.66 -11.50 3.30
N ASP A 54 -1.64 -10.38 4.02
CA ASP A 54 -0.53 -9.43 3.99
C ASP A 54 0.68 -9.97 4.75
N GLU A 55 0.45 -10.74 5.82
CA GLU A 55 1.51 -11.39 6.59
C GLU A 55 2.11 -12.59 5.84
N VAL A 56 1.36 -13.16 4.90
CA VAL A 56 1.86 -14.19 3.97
C VAL A 56 2.94 -13.63 3.04
N LEU A 57 2.93 -12.32 2.72
CA LEU A 57 3.98 -11.69 1.92
C LEU A 57 5.36 -11.79 2.58
N PHE A 58 5.41 -11.82 3.91
CA PHE A 58 6.67 -11.96 4.62
C PHE A 58 7.01 -13.42 4.98
N THR A 59 6.01 -14.25 5.24
CA THR A 59 6.22 -15.61 5.76
C THR A 59 6.36 -16.68 4.67
N LYS A 60 5.82 -16.48 3.47
CA LYS A 60 5.72 -17.54 2.44
C LYS A 60 7.04 -17.86 1.72
N SER A 61 7.90 -16.87 1.49
CA SER A 61 9.15 -17.07 0.73
C SER A 61 10.16 -16.00 1.06
N LYS A 62 11.44 -16.39 1.12
CA LYS A 62 12.57 -15.46 1.32
C LYS A 62 12.60 -14.35 0.28
N ALA A 63 12.33 -14.68 -0.99
CA ALA A 63 12.32 -13.69 -2.06
C ALA A 63 11.24 -12.61 -1.88
N LEU A 64 10.05 -13.00 -1.38
CA LEU A 64 8.99 -12.04 -1.08
C LEU A 64 9.31 -11.21 0.17
N ALA A 65 9.86 -11.86 1.21
CA ALA A 65 10.30 -11.17 2.42
C ALA A 65 11.36 -10.09 2.13
N ASP A 66 12.31 -10.37 1.22
CA ASP A 66 13.34 -9.41 0.81
C ASP A 66 12.74 -8.23 0.03
N LEU A 67 11.69 -8.45 -0.77
CA LEU A 67 10.94 -7.36 -1.42
C LEU A 67 10.20 -6.49 -0.40
N VAL A 68 9.55 -7.10 0.60
CA VAL A 68 8.87 -6.37 1.68
C VAL A 68 9.85 -5.46 2.43
N LYS A 69 11.03 -5.98 2.77
CA LYS A 69 12.10 -5.17 3.40
C LYS A 69 12.54 -4.03 2.48
N LYS A 70 12.80 -4.31 1.21
CA LYS A 70 13.24 -3.30 0.23
C LYS A 70 12.24 -2.15 0.09
N TYR A 71 10.95 -2.46 0.04
CA TYR A 71 9.90 -1.44 -0.06
C TYR A 71 9.68 -0.69 1.25
N ALA A 72 9.86 -1.35 2.41
CA ALA A 72 9.81 -0.69 3.70
C ALA A 72 10.98 0.29 3.92
N GLU A 73 12.16 -0.03 3.39
CA GLU A 73 13.37 0.79 3.51
C GLU A 73 13.34 2.04 2.62
N SER A 74 12.89 1.92 1.36
CA SER A 74 12.88 3.03 0.40
C SER A 74 11.51 3.26 -0.23
N ILE A 75 10.97 4.46 0.01
CA ILE A 75 9.70 4.90 -0.59
C ILE A 75 9.83 5.14 -2.10
N GLU A 76 10.98 5.60 -2.57
CA GLU A 76 11.25 5.86 -3.98
C GLU A 76 11.23 4.57 -4.80
N VAL A 77 11.92 3.54 -4.30
CA VAL A 77 11.94 2.20 -4.92
C VAL A 77 10.55 1.58 -4.93
N PHE A 78 9.78 1.76 -3.85
CA PHE A 78 8.39 1.32 -3.82
C PHE A 78 7.57 1.99 -4.92
N PHE A 79 7.59 3.32 -5.01
CA PHE A 79 6.82 4.05 -6.03
C PHE A 79 7.21 3.71 -7.46
N GLU A 80 8.50 3.54 -7.73
CA GLU A 80 8.98 3.14 -9.05
C GLU A 80 8.40 1.77 -9.45
N GLN A 81 8.47 0.79 -8.55
CA GLN A 81 7.98 -0.56 -8.81
C GLN A 81 6.46 -0.63 -8.83
N PHE A 82 5.79 0.18 -8.00
CA PHE A 82 4.34 0.34 -8.01
C PHE A 82 3.86 0.85 -9.37
N GLY A 83 4.48 1.91 -9.90
CA GLY A 83 4.13 2.43 -11.24
C GLY A 83 4.28 1.39 -12.34
N LYS A 84 5.42 0.68 -12.38
CA LYS A 84 5.64 -0.42 -13.34
C LYS A 84 4.60 -1.53 -13.20
N SER A 85 4.23 -1.88 -11.98
CA SER A 85 3.24 -2.92 -11.69
C SER A 85 1.84 -2.51 -12.12
N MET A 86 1.45 -1.25 -11.90
CA MET A 86 0.15 -0.71 -12.32
C MET A 86 0.02 -0.65 -13.84
N ILE A 87 1.09 -0.28 -14.55
CA ILE A 87 1.11 -0.34 -16.03
C ILE A 87 0.93 -1.78 -16.51
N LYS A 88 1.69 -2.72 -15.92
CA LYS A 88 1.59 -4.14 -16.27
C LYS A 88 0.18 -4.69 -16.01
N MET A 89 -0.44 -4.30 -14.89
CA MET A 89 -1.80 -4.70 -14.54
C MET A 89 -2.84 -4.10 -15.50
N GLY A 90 -2.69 -2.84 -15.89
CA GLY A 90 -3.58 -2.18 -16.87
C GLY A 90 -3.49 -2.79 -18.27
N ASN A 91 -2.37 -3.42 -18.60
CA ASN A 91 -2.16 -4.11 -19.88
C ASN A 91 -2.59 -5.58 -19.87
N ILE A 92 -3.28 -6.06 -18.84
CA ILE A 92 -3.85 -7.41 -18.84
C ILE A 92 -5.04 -7.43 -19.80
N SER A 93 -4.88 -8.16 -20.91
CA SER A 93 -5.93 -8.42 -21.93
C SER A 93 -6.66 -7.16 -22.43
N PRO A 94 -5.96 -6.23 -23.10
CA PRO A 94 -6.60 -5.06 -23.68
C PRO A 94 -7.60 -5.50 -24.76
N THR A 95 -8.87 -5.19 -24.52
CA THR A 95 -9.93 -5.23 -25.52
C THR A 95 -9.60 -4.17 -26.57
N GLY A 96 -8.90 -4.55 -27.64
CA GLY A 96 -8.47 -3.64 -28.72
C GLY A 96 -9.66 -3.08 -29.50
N SER A 97 -9.86 -3.55 -30.74
CA SER A 97 -11.09 -3.22 -31.51
C SER A 97 -12.32 -4.02 -31.06
N LYS A 98 -12.14 -4.94 -30.12
CA LYS A 98 -13.23 -5.69 -29.49
C LYS A 98 -13.68 -4.90 -28.27
N GLY A 99 -14.84 -4.26 -28.30
CA GLY A 99 -15.36 -3.46 -27.19
C GLY A 99 -16.17 -2.25 -27.68
N GLU A 100 -16.73 -1.48 -26.76
CA GLU A 100 -17.46 -0.26 -27.05
C GLU A 100 -17.11 0.86 -26.07
N GLY A 101 -17.11 2.12 -26.55
CA GLY A 101 -17.09 3.29 -25.69
C GLY A 101 -18.46 3.47 -25.04
N ARG A 102 -18.58 3.08 -23.76
CA ARG A 102 -19.86 3.16 -23.03
C ARG A 102 -20.24 4.61 -22.74
N LYS A 103 -21.46 5.00 -23.09
CA LYS A 103 -22.07 6.29 -22.69
C LYS A 103 -22.50 6.29 -21.23
N ASN A 104 -22.85 5.11 -20.72
CA ASN A 104 -23.16 4.87 -19.32
C ASN A 104 -22.43 3.61 -18.85
N CYS A 105 -21.47 3.74 -17.94
CA CYS A 105 -20.65 2.60 -17.49
C CYS A 105 -21.48 1.46 -16.87
N ARG A 106 -22.69 1.75 -16.37
CA ARG A 106 -23.58 0.77 -15.72
C ARG A 106 -24.42 -0.04 -16.69
N ARG A 107 -24.48 0.32 -17.98
CA ARG A 107 -25.29 -0.37 -18.99
C ARG A 107 -24.46 -0.64 -20.25
N VAL A 108 -24.86 -1.66 -21.00
CA VAL A 108 -24.42 -1.84 -22.40
C VAL A 108 -25.17 -0.82 -23.24
N ASN A 109 -24.52 -0.26 -24.28
CA ASN A 109 -25.16 0.72 -25.15
C ASN A 109 -26.31 0.10 -25.97
#